data_AF-A0A6N4E343-F1
#
_entry.id   AF-A0A6N4E343-F1
#
_cell.length_a   1.000
_cell.length_b   1.000
_cell.length_c   1.000
_cell.angle_alpha   90.00
_cell.angle_beta   90.00
_cell.angle_gamma   90.00
#
_symmetry.space_group_name_H-M   'P 1'
#
loop_
_entity.id
_entity.type
_entity.pdbx_description
1 polymer ?
#
loop_
_entity_poly.entity_id
_entity_poly.type
_entity_poly.pdbx_seq_one_letter_code
_entity_poly.pdbx_strand_id
1 'polypeptide(L)'
;MSRQTLYPRLSVADQRALERIAHHLRLTLQELRQLAEIARDLEMWGEPGLAALLPQTPAGLTVPREEKQHLLRELSGHWEALRDEPNRYPMETRQPPPERPGITLREKGRLGLGHCPVASPRTRCCNLLTLDAVDNCGYGCSYCSIQAFSDGHKVFFDPGFSDKLSRLELDPNRLYHIGTGQSSDSLMWGNSRGVLDAQLEFARKHPNVILEFKTKSANVAHLLKQPLPPNILFTWSLNTPAVIADEEHGSAPLAKRLEAAERMAASGAVIGFHFHPMIHYRNWREEYAQVFEQLQSRFDPRQVAMVSFGTLTFIKPVIRRIRQMGIASQILKMPMEDAEGKLSYPTPIKQALFSHAYGSFSSAWKREVFFYLCMENHNLWRPVFGLEYESNEAFEQAMKRHYTNKIEQARRGAGTDRTKRAQ
;
A
#
# COMPACT_ATOMS: atom_id res chain seq x y z
N MET A 1 2.28 -25.40 -24.64
CA MET A 1 2.46 -23.94 -24.79
C MET A 1 3.61 -23.44 -23.91
N SER A 2 4.32 -22.38 -24.30
CA SER A 2 5.58 -21.93 -23.68
C SER A 2 5.42 -21.39 -22.23
N ARG A 3 6.44 -21.60 -21.38
CA ARG A 3 6.61 -20.97 -20.05
C ARG A 3 6.60 -19.43 -20.08
N GLN A 4 6.63 -18.83 -21.26
CA GLN A 4 6.59 -17.37 -21.47
C GLN A 4 5.18 -16.77 -21.47
N THR A 5 4.14 -17.54 -21.14
CA THR A 5 2.74 -17.11 -21.11
C THR A 5 2.11 -17.42 -19.75
N LEU A 6 1.00 -16.76 -19.41
CA LEU A 6 0.20 -17.11 -18.23
C LEU A 6 -0.63 -18.39 -18.42
N TYR A 7 -0.54 -19.03 -19.59
CA TYR A 7 -1.30 -20.25 -19.92
C TYR A 7 -1.24 -21.33 -18.84
N PRO A 8 -0.07 -21.75 -18.31
CA PRO A 8 -0.01 -22.84 -17.34
C PRO A 8 -0.68 -22.49 -15.99
N ARG A 9 -1.01 -21.23 -15.78
CA ARG A 9 -1.70 -20.77 -14.58
C ARG A 9 -3.21 -20.83 -14.75
N LEU A 10 -3.75 -20.77 -15.98
CA LEU A 10 -5.19 -20.64 -16.26
C LEU A 10 -5.97 -21.84 -15.71
N SER A 11 -7.28 -21.67 -15.50
CA SER A 11 -8.16 -22.80 -15.18
C SER A 11 -8.07 -23.89 -16.26
N VAL A 12 -8.30 -25.16 -15.89
CA VAL A 12 -8.27 -26.27 -16.86
C VAL A 12 -9.29 -26.06 -17.98
N ALA A 13 -10.43 -25.42 -17.69
CA ALA A 13 -11.45 -25.09 -18.67
C ALA A 13 -10.92 -24.06 -19.69
N ASP A 14 -10.32 -22.97 -19.22
CA ASP A 14 -9.78 -21.92 -20.09
C ASP A 14 -8.56 -22.39 -20.87
N GLN A 15 -7.75 -23.29 -20.29
CA GLN A 15 -6.64 -23.94 -20.97
C GLN A 15 -7.13 -24.69 -22.22
N ARG A 16 -8.14 -25.56 -22.04
CA ARG A 16 -8.75 -26.33 -23.15
C ARG A 16 -9.41 -25.43 -24.18
N ALA A 17 -10.12 -24.40 -23.73
CA ALA A 17 -10.78 -23.46 -24.63
C ALA A 17 -9.76 -22.69 -25.48
N LEU A 18 -8.66 -22.23 -24.87
CA LEU A 18 -7.59 -21.53 -25.57
C LEU A 18 -6.83 -22.45 -26.55
N GLU A 19 -6.52 -23.69 -26.17
CA GLU A 19 -5.89 -24.67 -27.07
C GLU A 19 -6.75 -24.95 -28.31
N ARG A 20 -8.06 -25.13 -28.12
CA ARG A 20 -9.00 -25.36 -29.22
C ARG A 20 -8.96 -24.24 -30.25
N ILE A 21 -9.08 -22.99 -29.80
CA ILE A 21 -9.09 -21.84 -30.73
C ILE A 21 -7.69 -21.54 -31.29
N ALA A 22 -6.63 -21.82 -30.54
CA ALA A 22 -5.25 -21.61 -30.98
C ALA A 22 -4.91 -22.42 -32.24
N HIS A 23 -5.31 -23.70 -32.23
CA HIS A 23 -5.11 -24.59 -33.37
C HIS A 23 -6.02 -24.23 -34.56
N HIS A 24 -7.30 -23.94 -34.28
CA HIS A 24 -8.28 -23.63 -35.32
C HIS A 24 -7.95 -22.33 -36.07
N LEU A 25 -7.65 -21.25 -35.33
CA LEU A 25 -7.44 -19.91 -35.88
C LEU A 25 -5.98 -19.58 -36.17
N ARG A 26 -5.05 -20.52 -35.89
CA ARG A 26 -3.59 -20.34 -36.05
C ARG A 26 -3.10 -19.07 -35.34
N LEU A 27 -3.37 -18.98 -34.05
CA LEU A 27 -2.98 -17.83 -33.23
C LEU A 27 -1.45 -17.71 -33.13
N THR A 28 -0.96 -16.49 -33.27
CA THR A 28 0.44 -16.11 -33.04
C THR A 28 0.77 -16.15 -31.54
N LEU A 29 2.06 -16.20 -31.20
CA LEU A 29 2.50 -16.15 -29.80
C LEU A 29 2.03 -14.87 -29.08
N GLN A 30 1.94 -13.74 -29.79
CA GLN A 30 1.49 -12.48 -29.21
C GLN A 30 -0.02 -12.51 -28.90
N GLU A 31 -0.84 -13.02 -29.83
CA GLU A 31 -2.28 -13.20 -29.62
C GLU A 31 -2.54 -14.17 -28.44
N LEU A 32 -1.76 -15.25 -28.33
CA LEU A 32 -1.85 -16.20 -27.21
C LEU A 32 -1.48 -15.57 -25.87
N ARG A 33 -0.45 -14.71 -25.84
CA ARG A 33 -0.08 -13.95 -24.63
C ARG A 33 -1.21 -13.03 -24.20
N GLN A 34 -1.77 -12.27 -25.14
CA GLN A 34 -2.87 -11.35 -24.87
C GLN A 34 -4.10 -12.09 -24.34
N LEU A 35 -4.52 -13.17 -24.98
CA LEU A 35 -5.67 -13.95 -24.53
C LEU A 35 -5.44 -14.62 -23.18
N ALA A 36 -4.22 -15.09 -22.89
CA ALA A 36 -3.90 -15.62 -21.57
C ALA A 36 -3.88 -14.54 -20.48
N GLU A 37 -3.51 -13.29 -20.80
CA GLU A 37 -3.66 -12.15 -19.89
C GLU A 37 -5.13 -11.79 -19.66
N ILE A 38 -5.93 -11.72 -20.72
CA ILE A 38 -7.39 -11.46 -20.62
C ILE A 38 -8.05 -12.54 -19.77
N ALA A 39 -7.78 -13.82 -20.03
CA ALA A 39 -8.32 -14.93 -19.26
C ALA A 39 -7.98 -14.84 -17.78
N ARG A 40 -6.72 -14.48 -17.47
CA ARG A 40 -6.27 -14.28 -16.09
C ARG A 40 -6.98 -13.11 -15.43
N ASP A 41 -7.11 -12.00 -16.14
CA ASP A 41 -7.79 -10.81 -15.64
C ASP A 41 -9.27 -11.13 -15.34
N LEU A 42 -9.99 -11.80 -16.25
CA LEU A 42 -11.39 -12.24 -16.04
C LEU A 42 -11.52 -13.14 -14.81
N GLU A 43 -10.64 -14.15 -14.66
CA GLU A 43 -10.61 -15.05 -13.50
C GLU A 43 -10.41 -14.25 -12.19
N MET A 44 -9.46 -13.32 -12.18
CA MET A 44 -9.20 -12.46 -11.01
C MET A 44 -10.37 -11.53 -10.69
N TRP A 45 -11.10 -11.07 -11.71
CA TRP A 45 -12.24 -10.16 -11.55
C TRP A 45 -13.53 -10.88 -11.16
N GLY A 46 -13.51 -12.22 -11.09
CA GLY A 46 -14.70 -13.03 -10.82
C GLY A 46 -15.67 -13.06 -12.01
N GLU A 47 -15.19 -12.75 -13.21
CA GLU A 47 -15.97 -12.73 -14.45
C GLU A 47 -15.95 -14.10 -15.15
N PRO A 48 -16.92 -14.39 -16.04
CA PRO A 48 -16.87 -15.61 -16.85
C PRO A 48 -15.57 -15.74 -17.63
N GLY A 49 -14.88 -16.88 -17.46
CA GLY A 49 -13.63 -17.18 -18.17
C GLY A 49 -13.81 -17.40 -19.68
N LEU A 50 -12.71 -17.55 -20.39
CA LEU A 50 -12.71 -17.81 -21.84
C LEU A 50 -13.56 -19.02 -22.22
N ALA A 51 -13.60 -20.08 -21.41
CA ALA A 51 -14.40 -21.26 -21.69
C ALA A 51 -15.91 -20.97 -21.79
N ALA A 52 -16.40 -19.95 -21.09
CA ALA A 52 -17.79 -19.50 -21.15
C ALA A 52 -18.03 -18.49 -22.27
N LEU A 53 -17.04 -17.63 -22.55
CA LEU A 53 -17.14 -16.58 -23.56
C LEU A 53 -16.92 -17.07 -25.00
N LEU A 54 -16.12 -18.13 -25.17
CA LEU A 54 -15.80 -18.66 -26.49
C LEU A 54 -16.90 -19.60 -27.01
N PRO A 55 -17.30 -19.50 -28.29
CA PRO A 55 -18.30 -20.39 -28.86
C PRO A 55 -17.81 -21.84 -28.84
N GLN A 56 -18.73 -22.78 -28.60
CA GLN A 56 -18.40 -24.21 -28.55
C GLN A 56 -18.08 -24.82 -29.92
N THR A 57 -18.60 -24.21 -30.97
CA THR A 57 -18.40 -24.58 -32.37
C THR A 57 -17.95 -23.33 -33.13
N PRO A 58 -16.98 -23.40 -34.06
CA PRO A 58 -16.63 -22.26 -34.92
C PRO A 58 -17.90 -21.70 -35.55
N ALA A 59 -18.11 -20.39 -35.43
CA ALA A 59 -19.18 -19.74 -36.17
C ALA A 59 -18.85 -19.99 -37.64
N GLY A 60 -19.76 -20.59 -38.42
CA GLY A 60 -19.53 -21.03 -39.80
C GLY A 60 -19.22 -19.92 -40.82
N LEU A 61 -18.30 -19.02 -40.48
CA LEU A 61 -17.68 -18.00 -41.29
C LEU A 61 -16.70 -18.70 -42.23
N THR A 62 -16.83 -18.44 -43.52
CA THR A 62 -16.11 -19.12 -44.60
C THR A 62 -14.61 -18.78 -44.65
N VAL A 63 -14.14 -17.78 -43.89
CA VAL A 63 -12.75 -17.29 -43.91
C VAL A 63 -12.14 -17.26 -42.50
N PRO A 64 -11.22 -18.18 -42.16
CA PRO A 64 -10.60 -18.29 -40.83
C PRO A 64 -9.91 -17.01 -40.33
N ARG A 65 -9.45 -16.15 -41.25
CA ARG A 65 -8.81 -14.86 -40.92
C ARG A 65 -9.82 -13.84 -40.38
N GLU A 66 -11.01 -13.77 -40.96
CA GLU A 66 -12.06 -12.83 -40.56
C GLU A 66 -12.67 -13.25 -39.23
N GLU A 67 -12.92 -14.55 -39.05
CA GLU A 67 -13.35 -15.14 -37.79
C GLU A 67 -12.36 -14.83 -36.66
N LYS A 68 -11.05 -15.04 -36.91
CA LYS A 68 -10.01 -14.70 -35.93
C LYS A 68 -10.07 -13.22 -35.52
N GLN A 69 -10.13 -12.32 -36.50
CA GLN A 69 -10.14 -10.88 -36.21
C GLN A 69 -11.41 -10.46 -35.46
N HIS A 70 -12.56 -11.02 -35.80
CA HIS A 70 -13.81 -10.77 -35.11
C HIS A 70 -13.74 -11.22 -33.65
N LEU A 71 -13.34 -12.47 -33.40
CA LEU A 71 -13.21 -13.03 -32.06
C LEU A 71 -12.25 -12.22 -31.16
N LEU A 72 -11.08 -11.87 -31.69
CA LEU A 72 -10.10 -11.08 -30.93
C LEU A 72 -10.63 -9.69 -30.58
N ARG A 73 -11.39 -9.06 -31.49
CA ARG A 73 -12.03 -7.75 -31.24
C ARG A 73 -13.14 -7.87 -30.20
N GLU A 74 -13.99 -8.89 -30.27
CA GLU A 74 -15.07 -9.09 -29.29
C GLU A 74 -14.52 -9.34 -27.89
N LEU A 75 -13.52 -10.23 -27.74
CA LEU A 75 -12.91 -10.50 -26.44
C LEU A 75 -12.18 -9.28 -25.88
N SER A 76 -11.42 -8.57 -26.72
CA SER A 76 -10.72 -7.35 -26.29
C SER A 76 -11.71 -6.26 -25.91
N GLY A 77 -12.79 -6.09 -26.69
CA GLY A 77 -13.85 -5.11 -26.40
C GLY A 77 -14.63 -5.43 -25.14
N HIS A 78 -14.93 -6.71 -24.87
CA HIS A 78 -15.54 -7.13 -23.60
C HIS A 78 -14.61 -6.85 -22.41
N TRP A 79 -13.33 -7.20 -22.53
CA TRP A 79 -12.33 -6.92 -21.51
C TRP A 79 -12.13 -5.42 -21.27
N GLU A 80 -12.12 -4.58 -22.31
CA GLU A 80 -12.05 -3.12 -22.21
C GLU A 80 -13.31 -2.54 -21.54
N ALA A 81 -14.50 -2.99 -21.94
CA ALA A 81 -15.76 -2.55 -21.33
C ALA A 81 -15.80 -2.83 -19.81
N LEU A 82 -15.29 -3.99 -19.38
CA LEU A 82 -15.18 -4.32 -17.95
C LEU A 82 -14.21 -3.40 -17.20
N ARG A 83 -13.13 -2.92 -17.85
CA ARG A 83 -12.17 -1.98 -17.25
C ARG A 83 -12.70 -0.56 -17.17
N ASP A 84 -13.60 -0.19 -18.08
CA ASP A 84 -14.29 1.10 -18.06
C ASP A 84 -15.36 1.16 -16.97
N GLU A 85 -15.85 0.01 -16.50
CA GLU A 85 -16.72 -0.04 -15.33
C GLU A 85 -15.96 0.26 -14.03
N PRO A 86 -16.51 1.10 -13.13
CA PRO A 86 -15.94 1.27 -11.80
C PRO A 86 -15.84 -0.05 -11.05
N ASN A 87 -14.70 -0.28 -10.40
CA ASN A 87 -14.50 -1.40 -9.50
C ASN A 87 -15.67 -1.51 -8.49
N ARG A 88 -15.98 -2.74 -8.10
CA ARG A 88 -17.01 -3.05 -7.09
C ARG A 88 -16.39 -3.98 -6.06
N TYR A 89 -16.59 -3.68 -4.79
CA TYR A 89 -16.08 -4.44 -3.65
C TYR A 89 -17.27 -4.89 -2.80
N PRO A 90 -17.94 -6.00 -3.19
CA PRO A 90 -19.07 -6.53 -2.43
C PRO A 90 -18.55 -7.13 -1.12
N MET A 91 -19.04 -6.64 0.02
CA MET A 91 -18.58 -7.10 1.35
C MET A 91 -18.79 -8.60 1.65
N GLU A 92 -19.51 -9.31 0.77
CA GLU A 92 -19.91 -10.71 0.91
C GLU A 92 -18.79 -11.68 0.48
N THR A 93 -17.86 -11.27 -0.38
CA THR A 93 -16.79 -12.14 -0.89
C THR A 93 -15.52 -12.04 -0.05
N ARG A 94 -15.48 -12.73 1.09
CA ARG A 94 -14.25 -12.85 1.87
C ARG A 94 -13.39 -14.00 1.37
N GLN A 95 -12.24 -13.67 0.78
CA GLN A 95 -11.20 -14.67 0.57
C GLN A 95 -10.61 -15.12 1.92
N PRO A 96 -10.22 -16.40 2.04
CA PRO A 96 -9.50 -16.85 3.21
C PRO A 96 -8.21 -16.02 3.39
N PRO A 97 -7.79 -15.78 4.64
CA PRO A 97 -6.50 -15.12 4.86
C PRO A 97 -5.39 -15.94 4.19
N PRO A 98 -4.31 -15.27 3.74
CA PRO A 98 -3.18 -15.97 3.16
C PRO A 98 -2.61 -16.98 4.15
N GLU A 99 -2.05 -18.07 3.64
CA GLU A 99 -1.30 -19.01 4.47
C GLU A 99 -0.20 -18.26 5.23
N ARG A 100 0.03 -18.69 6.48
CA ARG A 100 1.08 -18.09 7.31
C ARG A 100 2.42 -18.30 6.61
N PRO A 101 3.20 -17.23 6.36
CA PRO A 101 4.47 -17.39 5.68
C PRO A 101 5.46 -18.16 6.54
N GLY A 102 6.33 -18.93 5.89
CA GLY A 102 7.46 -19.58 6.56
C GLY A 102 8.46 -18.54 7.04
N ILE A 103 8.78 -18.54 8.34
CA ILE A 103 9.78 -17.62 8.89
C ILE A 103 11.18 -18.23 8.74
N THR A 104 12.10 -17.49 8.15
CA THR A 104 13.49 -17.89 7.91
C THR A 104 14.45 -16.88 8.54
N LEU A 105 15.57 -17.35 9.07
CA LEU A 105 16.67 -16.48 9.47
C LEU A 105 17.61 -16.28 8.26
N ARG A 106 17.98 -15.04 7.98
CA ARG A 106 18.91 -14.71 6.90
C ARG A 106 19.78 -13.54 7.31
N GLU A 107 21.06 -13.81 7.50
CA GLU A 107 22.03 -12.77 7.81
C GLU A 107 22.20 -11.80 6.64
N LYS A 108 22.08 -10.51 6.92
CA LYS A 108 22.39 -9.45 5.94
C LYS A 108 23.82 -8.97 6.13
N GLY A 109 24.56 -8.73 5.05
CA GLY A 109 25.91 -8.16 5.17
C GLY A 109 25.93 -6.71 5.70
N ARG A 110 24.80 -6.00 5.65
CA ARG A 110 24.66 -4.59 6.05
C ARG A 110 23.34 -4.38 6.80
N LEU A 111 23.27 -3.35 7.64
CA LEU A 111 21.99 -2.88 8.18
C LEU A 111 21.08 -2.47 7.02
N GLY A 112 19.79 -2.81 7.10
CA GLY A 112 18.78 -2.44 6.11
C GLY A 112 18.40 -0.95 6.14
N LEU A 113 19.37 -0.04 6.28
CA LEU A 113 19.14 1.40 6.26
C LEU A 113 19.37 1.92 4.83
N GLY A 114 18.37 2.61 4.27
CA GLY A 114 18.46 3.12 2.89
C GLY A 114 17.50 4.27 2.61
N HIS A 115 17.44 4.70 1.36
CA HIS A 115 16.43 5.64 0.90
C HIS A 115 15.18 4.89 0.44
N CYS A 116 14.02 5.53 0.65
CA CYS A 116 12.77 5.06 0.08
C CYS A 116 12.92 4.83 -1.45
N PRO A 117 12.66 3.62 -1.97
CA PRO A 117 13.00 3.23 -3.35
C PRO A 117 12.16 3.93 -4.41
N VAL A 118 11.13 4.67 -3.98
CA VAL A 118 10.20 5.41 -4.83
C VAL A 118 10.45 6.91 -4.79
N ALA A 119 11.48 7.38 -4.08
CA ALA A 119 11.90 8.77 -4.09
C ALA A 119 12.24 9.22 -5.51
N SER A 120 11.69 10.36 -5.91
CA SER A 120 11.88 10.91 -7.25
C SER A 120 11.87 12.43 -7.20
N PRO A 121 12.77 13.12 -7.93
CA PRO A 121 12.72 14.57 -8.08
C PRO A 121 11.48 15.04 -8.87
N ARG A 122 10.83 14.14 -9.60
CA ARG A 122 9.61 14.44 -10.39
C ARG A 122 8.33 14.42 -9.54
N THR A 123 8.41 13.83 -8.36
CA THR A 123 7.37 13.87 -7.33
C THR A 123 7.76 14.86 -6.25
N ARG A 124 6.80 15.39 -5.49
CA ARG A 124 7.14 16.13 -4.26
C ARG A 124 7.40 15.13 -3.13
N CYS A 125 8.65 14.69 -3.01
CA CYS A 125 9.05 13.56 -2.17
C CYS A 125 9.47 13.98 -0.76
N CYS A 126 9.09 13.19 0.23
CA CYS A 126 9.48 13.39 1.64
C CYS A 126 10.92 12.96 1.96
N ASN A 127 11.67 12.45 0.98
CA ASN A 127 13.05 11.97 1.11
C ASN A 127 13.28 10.98 2.28
N LEU A 128 12.25 10.17 2.58
CA LEU A 128 12.25 9.24 3.70
C LEU A 128 13.45 8.28 3.64
N LEU A 129 14.15 8.15 4.77
CA LEU A 129 15.06 7.02 5.01
C LEU A 129 14.25 5.84 5.53
N THR A 130 14.60 4.63 5.12
CA THR A 130 13.91 3.40 5.52
C THR A 130 14.82 2.50 6.34
N LEU A 131 14.26 1.87 7.38
CA LEU A 131 14.93 0.87 8.21
C LEU A 131 14.22 -0.49 8.08
N ASP A 132 14.79 -1.36 7.25
CA ASP A 132 14.27 -2.67 6.89
C ASP A 132 14.68 -3.73 7.92
N ALA A 133 13.92 -3.81 9.02
CA ALA A 133 14.16 -4.75 10.09
C ALA A 133 13.77 -6.20 9.76
N VAL A 134 12.75 -6.37 8.92
CA VAL A 134 12.24 -7.66 8.45
C VAL A 134 12.03 -7.56 6.95
N ASP A 135 12.42 -8.59 6.20
CA ASP A 135 12.15 -8.63 4.75
C ASP A 135 10.92 -9.47 4.43
N ASN A 136 10.10 -8.93 3.54
CA ASN A 136 8.81 -9.44 3.13
C ASN A 136 7.74 -9.38 4.24
N CYS A 137 6.47 -9.39 3.84
CA CYS A 137 5.32 -9.28 4.73
C CYS A 137 4.47 -10.55 4.69
N GLY A 138 3.80 -10.87 5.80
CA GLY A 138 2.87 -12.00 5.86
C GLY A 138 1.42 -11.65 5.53
N TYR A 139 1.09 -10.38 5.27
CA TYR A 139 -0.20 -10.01 4.70
C TYR A 139 -0.22 -10.27 3.19
N GLY A 140 -1.40 -10.52 2.64
CA GLY A 140 -1.61 -10.82 1.22
C GLY A 140 -2.34 -9.69 0.51
N CYS A 141 -1.86 -8.45 0.64
CA CYS A 141 -2.51 -7.35 -0.07
C CYS A 141 -2.33 -7.56 -1.59
N SER A 142 -3.42 -7.62 -2.34
CA SER A 142 -3.43 -7.92 -3.78
C SER A 142 -2.59 -6.93 -4.60
N TYR A 143 -2.48 -5.70 -4.11
CA TYR A 143 -1.76 -4.59 -4.72
C TYR A 143 -0.31 -4.46 -4.24
N CYS A 144 0.18 -5.40 -3.42
CA CYS A 144 1.47 -5.27 -2.75
C CYS A 144 2.64 -5.31 -3.74
N SER A 145 3.40 -4.21 -3.81
CA SER A 145 4.64 -4.17 -4.58
C SER A 145 5.77 -5.01 -3.95
N ILE A 146 5.80 -5.18 -2.63
CA ILE A 146 6.85 -5.96 -1.93
C ILE A 146 6.78 -7.44 -2.32
N GLN A 147 5.57 -8.01 -2.30
CA GLN A 147 5.36 -9.42 -2.67
C GLN A 147 5.70 -9.68 -4.14
N ALA A 148 5.73 -8.64 -4.97
CA ALA A 148 6.12 -8.79 -6.36
C ALA A 148 7.60 -9.19 -6.53
N PHE A 149 8.43 -8.93 -5.52
CA PHE A 149 9.88 -9.18 -5.56
C PHE A 149 10.32 -10.31 -4.62
N SER A 150 9.37 -11.04 -4.02
CA SER A 150 9.68 -12.16 -3.12
C SER A 150 9.41 -13.51 -3.77
N ASP A 151 10.43 -14.36 -3.75
CA ASP A 151 10.34 -15.76 -4.18
C ASP A 151 9.72 -16.61 -3.07
N GLY A 152 8.39 -16.69 -3.09
CA GLY A 152 7.59 -17.54 -2.23
C GLY A 152 7.06 -16.85 -0.96
N HIS A 153 6.26 -17.58 -0.19
CA HIS A 153 5.65 -17.09 1.04
C HIS A 153 6.62 -17.23 2.23
N LYS A 154 7.81 -16.63 2.13
CA LYS A 154 8.82 -16.62 3.21
C LYS A 154 9.10 -15.21 3.71
N VAL A 155 9.31 -15.10 5.01
CA VAL A 155 9.68 -13.85 5.70
C VAL A 155 11.04 -14.03 6.34
N PHE A 156 11.91 -13.02 6.22
CA PHE A 156 13.29 -13.11 6.66
C PHE A 156 13.60 -12.16 7.81
N PHE A 157 14.15 -12.71 8.89
CA PHE A 157 14.71 -11.95 9.99
C PHE A 157 16.24 -12.03 9.94
N ASP A 158 16.89 -10.89 10.08
CA ASP A 158 18.34 -10.82 10.22
C ASP A 158 18.73 -11.04 11.70
N PRO A 159 19.37 -12.16 12.07
CA PRO A 159 19.78 -12.40 13.45
C PRO A 159 20.76 -11.34 13.98
N GLY A 160 21.52 -10.69 13.10
CA GLY A 160 22.45 -9.62 13.46
C GLY A 160 21.83 -8.21 13.46
N PHE A 161 20.51 -8.07 13.28
CA PHE A 161 19.85 -6.77 13.14
C PHE A 161 20.11 -5.84 14.34
N SER A 162 19.92 -6.36 15.57
CA SER A 162 20.10 -5.57 16.80
C SER A 162 21.54 -5.04 16.93
N ASP A 163 22.53 -5.90 16.72
CA ASP A 163 23.95 -5.52 16.83
C ASP A 163 24.39 -4.56 15.72
N LYS A 164 23.81 -4.66 14.52
CA LYS A 164 24.09 -3.73 13.43
C LYS A 164 23.45 -2.37 13.71
N LEU A 165 22.22 -2.35 14.23
CA LEU A 165 21.51 -1.13 14.56
C LEU A 165 22.17 -0.39 15.73
N SER A 166 22.63 -1.08 16.77
CA SER A 166 23.29 -0.47 17.93
C SER A 166 24.63 0.20 17.59
N ARG A 167 25.31 -0.29 16.56
CA ARG A 167 26.56 0.25 16.00
C ARG A 167 26.37 1.38 14.99
N LEU A 168 25.12 1.71 14.61
CA LEU A 168 24.86 2.83 13.72
C LEU A 168 25.23 4.15 14.41
N GLU A 169 26.07 4.95 13.73
CA GLU A 169 26.41 6.30 14.14
C GLU A 169 25.71 7.30 13.22
N LEU A 170 25.05 8.29 13.83
CA LEU A 170 24.36 9.37 13.13
C LEU A 170 24.85 10.70 13.68
N ASP A 171 24.99 11.70 12.81
CA ASP A 171 25.30 13.07 13.22
C ASP A 171 24.20 13.61 14.15
N PRO A 172 24.48 13.92 15.43
CA PRO A 172 23.48 14.41 16.37
C PRO A 172 22.91 15.79 16.01
N ASN A 173 23.60 16.57 15.17
CA ASN A 173 23.17 17.89 14.75
C ASN A 173 22.21 17.86 13.55
N ARG A 174 21.99 16.68 12.95
CA ARG A 174 21.06 16.50 11.83
C ARG A 174 19.76 15.88 12.29
N LEU A 175 18.64 16.43 11.83
CA LEU A 175 17.32 15.84 12.05
C LEU A 175 17.01 14.77 10.99
N TYR A 176 16.78 13.54 11.45
CA TYR A 176 16.42 12.41 10.59
C TYR A 176 14.94 12.08 10.72
N HIS A 177 14.35 11.59 9.62
CA HIS A 177 13.07 10.91 9.63
C HIS A 177 13.30 9.54 9.01
N ILE A 178 13.20 8.50 9.84
CA ILE A 178 13.47 7.12 9.47
C ILE A 178 12.16 6.34 9.63
N GLY A 179 11.64 5.85 8.52
CA GLY A 179 10.44 5.01 8.49
C GLY A 179 10.81 3.54 8.52
N THR A 180 10.07 2.77 9.32
CA THR A 180 9.93 1.33 9.15
C THR A 180 8.67 1.06 8.31
N GLY A 181 8.47 -0.15 7.83
CA GLY A 181 7.28 -0.48 7.02
C GLY A 181 7.52 -0.62 5.53
N GLN A 182 8.74 -0.39 5.03
CA GLN A 182 9.04 -0.41 3.60
C GLN A 182 9.18 -1.84 3.05
N SER A 183 9.89 -2.72 3.77
CA SER A 183 10.15 -4.11 3.36
C SER A 183 9.21 -5.12 4.04
N SER A 184 8.55 -4.75 5.12
CA SER A 184 7.60 -5.56 5.90
C SER A 184 6.74 -4.66 6.77
N ASP A 185 5.63 -5.18 7.29
CA ASP A 185 4.79 -4.44 8.24
C ASP A 185 5.48 -4.36 9.62
N SER A 186 5.58 -3.14 10.15
CA SER A 186 6.41 -2.86 11.33
C SER A 186 5.91 -3.50 12.61
N LEU A 187 4.58 -3.67 12.77
CA LEU A 187 3.97 -4.15 14.02
C LEU A 187 3.39 -5.56 13.89
N MET A 188 3.18 -6.07 12.68
CA MET A 188 2.65 -7.41 12.42
C MET A 188 3.34 -8.49 13.28
N TRP A 189 4.66 -8.44 13.37
CA TRP A 189 5.48 -9.47 14.01
C TRP A 189 5.57 -9.33 15.54
N GLY A 190 5.00 -8.27 16.13
CA GLY A 190 5.27 -7.91 17.51
C GLY A 190 6.77 -7.79 17.78
N ASN A 191 7.22 -8.09 19.00
CA ASN A 191 8.63 -8.09 19.34
C ASN A 191 9.34 -9.43 19.01
N SER A 192 8.93 -10.10 17.94
CA SER A 192 9.60 -11.33 17.52
C SER A 192 11.09 -11.05 17.29
N ARG A 193 11.94 -11.87 17.91
CA ARG A 193 13.41 -11.77 17.82
C ARG A 193 13.97 -10.41 18.28
N GLY A 194 13.27 -9.71 19.18
CA GLY A 194 13.75 -8.47 19.79
C GLY A 194 13.77 -7.26 18.85
N VAL A 195 13.11 -7.33 17.69
CA VAL A 195 13.15 -6.26 16.67
C VAL A 195 12.61 -4.94 17.20
N LEU A 196 11.48 -4.95 17.91
CA LEU A 196 10.90 -3.73 18.47
C LEU A 196 11.79 -3.18 19.59
N ASP A 197 12.32 -4.03 20.46
CA ASP A 197 13.22 -3.58 21.53
C ASP A 197 14.48 -2.90 20.97
N ALA A 198 15.11 -3.49 19.95
CA ALA A 198 16.26 -2.89 19.28
C ALA A 198 15.93 -1.52 18.68
N GLN A 199 14.76 -1.37 18.08
CA GLN A 199 14.29 -0.10 17.51
C GLN A 199 13.94 0.94 18.58
N LEU A 200 13.33 0.53 19.70
CA LEU A 200 13.08 1.40 20.84
C LEU A 200 14.40 1.90 21.43
N GLU A 201 15.40 1.03 21.59
CA GLU A 201 16.70 1.43 22.13
C GLU A 201 17.46 2.37 21.19
N PHE A 202 17.42 2.09 19.89
CA PHE A 202 17.92 3.00 18.88
C PHE A 202 17.26 4.39 18.98
N ALA A 203 15.93 4.45 19.11
CA ALA A 203 15.24 5.74 19.26
C ALA A 203 15.65 6.48 20.54
N ARG A 204 15.90 5.78 21.67
CA ARG A 204 16.43 6.41 22.91
C ARG A 204 17.81 7.00 22.71
N LYS A 205 18.71 6.25 22.08
CA LYS A 205 20.09 6.66 21.81
C LYS A 205 20.17 7.88 20.87
N HIS A 206 19.20 8.03 19.97
CA HIS A 206 19.20 9.06 18.93
C HIS A 206 17.95 9.96 18.99
N PRO A 207 17.87 10.92 19.95
CA PRO A 207 16.71 11.80 20.10
C PRO A 207 16.47 12.74 18.92
N ASN A 208 17.47 12.93 18.05
CA ASN A 208 17.39 13.68 16.79
C ASN A 208 16.81 12.87 15.61
N VAL A 209 16.33 11.66 15.85
CA VAL A 209 15.66 10.80 14.85
C VAL A 209 14.17 10.74 15.15
N ILE A 210 13.34 11.11 14.17
CA ILE A 210 11.93 10.75 14.16
C ILE A 210 11.82 9.32 13.61
N LEU A 211 11.58 8.35 14.48
CA LEU A 211 11.42 6.95 14.09
C LEU A 211 9.93 6.65 13.87
N GLU A 212 9.55 6.31 12.65
CA GLU A 212 8.16 6.04 12.28
C GLU A 212 7.88 4.54 12.13
N PHE A 213 6.84 4.04 12.79
CA PHE A 213 6.30 2.69 12.64
C PHE A 213 5.05 2.69 11.77
N LYS A 214 5.17 2.26 10.51
CA LYS A 214 4.03 2.14 9.60
C LYS A 214 3.41 0.75 9.68
N THR A 215 2.09 0.66 9.81
CA THR A 215 1.43 -0.65 9.95
C THR A 215 -0.02 -0.71 9.41
N LYS A 216 -0.46 -1.92 9.06
CA LYS A 216 -1.86 -2.35 8.89
C LYS A 216 -2.31 -3.30 10.02
N SER A 217 -1.52 -3.44 11.07
CA SER A 217 -1.76 -4.33 12.21
C SER A 217 -2.48 -3.62 13.36
N ALA A 218 -3.06 -4.42 14.25
CA ALA A 218 -3.53 -4.01 15.58
C ALA A 218 -2.59 -4.47 16.72
N ASN A 219 -1.44 -5.07 16.39
CA ASN A 219 -0.53 -5.69 17.34
C ASN A 219 0.38 -4.67 18.07
N VAL A 220 -0.22 -3.90 18.98
CA VAL A 220 0.47 -2.87 19.78
C VAL A 220 0.79 -3.32 21.22
N ALA A 221 0.46 -4.56 21.57
CA ALA A 221 0.47 -5.02 22.96
C ALA A 221 1.85 -4.98 23.62
N HIS A 222 2.92 -5.23 22.86
CA HIS A 222 4.29 -5.12 23.37
C HIS A 222 4.64 -3.66 23.69
N LEU A 223 4.36 -2.74 22.77
CA LEU A 223 4.70 -1.33 22.87
C LEU A 223 4.01 -0.64 24.03
N LEU A 224 2.74 -0.97 24.30
CA LEU A 224 1.97 -0.41 25.41
C LEU A 224 2.52 -0.78 26.80
N LYS A 225 3.42 -1.78 26.89
CA LYS A 225 4.08 -2.18 28.14
C LYS A 225 5.45 -1.50 28.33
N GLN A 226 5.91 -0.75 27.34
CA GLN A 226 7.26 -0.16 27.33
C GLN A 226 7.21 1.34 27.61
N PRO A 227 8.25 1.89 28.26
CA PRO A 227 8.45 3.34 28.30
C PRO A 227 8.88 3.82 26.91
N LEU A 228 7.94 4.33 26.12
CA LEU A 228 8.17 4.75 24.75
C LEU A 228 9.07 6.01 24.69
N PRO A 229 10.13 5.99 23.86
CA PRO A 229 10.88 7.20 23.52
C PRO A 229 9.95 8.23 22.85
N PRO A 230 10.09 9.53 23.18
CA PRO A 230 9.15 10.55 22.69
C PRO A 230 9.27 10.77 21.18
N ASN A 231 10.41 10.47 20.58
CA ASN A 231 10.74 10.66 19.17
C ASN A 231 10.23 9.54 18.25
N ILE A 232 9.19 8.81 18.68
CA ILE A 232 8.56 7.76 17.90
C ILE A 232 7.18 8.20 17.42
N LEU A 233 6.89 7.93 16.14
CA LEU A 233 5.60 8.13 15.51
C LEU A 233 5.01 6.76 15.12
N PHE A 234 3.76 6.49 15.48
CA PHE A 234 3.06 5.29 15.03
C PHE A 234 2.02 5.67 13.97
N THR A 235 2.13 5.10 12.77
CA THR A 235 1.20 5.42 11.68
C THR A 235 0.47 4.19 11.16
N TRP A 236 -0.82 4.37 10.88
CA TRP A 236 -1.66 3.31 10.34
C TRP A 236 -1.99 3.59 8.89
N SER A 237 -1.75 2.60 8.02
CA SER A 237 -2.38 2.57 6.70
C SER A 237 -3.87 2.30 6.88
N LEU A 238 -4.71 3.18 6.38
CA LEU A 238 -6.16 3.07 6.42
C LEU A 238 -6.73 2.97 5.02
N ASN A 239 -7.86 2.29 4.92
CA ASN A 239 -8.68 2.21 3.72
C ASN A 239 -10.15 2.06 4.10
N THR A 240 -11.04 2.10 3.12
CA THR A 240 -12.45 1.80 3.38
C THR A 240 -12.63 0.33 3.78
N PRO A 241 -13.65 -0.01 4.59
CA PRO A 241 -13.90 -1.40 4.97
C PRO A 241 -14.01 -2.35 3.77
N ALA A 242 -14.58 -1.89 2.65
CA ALA A 242 -14.69 -2.65 1.42
C ALA A 242 -13.30 -2.98 0.83
N VAL A 243 -12.44 -1.97 0.63
CA VAL A 243 -11.09 -2.21 0.11
C VAL A 243 -10.26 -3.10 1.04
N ILE A 244 -10.40 -2.95 2.36
CA ILE A 244 -9.67 -3.81 3.31
C ILE A 244 -10.12 -5.27 3.18
N ALA A 245 -11.43 -5.52 3.05
CA ALA A 245 -11.97 -6.86 2.95
C ALA A 245 -11.53 -7.57 1.65
N ASP A 246 -11.59 -6.85 0.54
CA ASP A 246 -11.36 -7.39 -0.80
C ASP A 246 -9.89 -7.38 -1.23
N GLU A 247 -9.06 -6.46 -0.72
CA GLU A 247 -7.71 -6.24 -1.28
C GLU A 247 -6.59 -6.29 -0.22
N GLU A 248 -6.89 -6.35 1.09
CA GLU A 248 -5.88 -6.33 2.17
C GLU A 248 -5.89 -7.60 3.03
N HIS A 249 -5.86 -8.77 2.38
CA HIS A 249 -6.03 -10.07 3.04
C HIS A 249 -5.03 -10.33 4.18
N GLY A 250 -5.56 -10.82 5.32
CA GLY A 250 -4.78 -11.13 6.52
C GLY A 250 -4.40 -9.92 7.38
N SER A 251 -4.65 -8.69 6.93
CA SER A 251 -4.43 -7.47 7.74
C SER A 251 -5.56 -7.21 8.73
N ALA A 252 -5.38 -6.25 9.66
CA ALA A 252 -6.43 -5.91 10.61
C ALA A 252 -7.56 -5.11 9.90
N PRO A 253 -8.85 -5.31 10.26
CA PRO A 253 -9.93 -4.47 9.76
C PRO A 253 -9.81 -3.03 10.26
N LEU A 254 -10.46 -2.06 9.58
CA LEU A 254 -10.40 -0.63 9.91
C LEU A 254 -10.63 -0.36 11.40
N ALA A 255 -11.70 -0.91 11.98
CA ALA A 255 -12.04 -0.73 13.39
C ALA A 255 -10.88 -1.09 14.33
N LYS A 256 -10.19 -2.22 14.06
CA LYS A 256 -9.07 -2.69 14.86
C LYS A 256 -7.80 -1.84 14.70
N ARG A 257 -7.59 -1.26 13.51
CA ARG A 257 -6.50 -0.29 13.29
C ARG A 257 -6.75 0.99 14.09
N LEU A 258 -7.97 1.52 14.03
CA LEU A 258 -8.36 2.72 14.76
C LEU A 258 -8.33 2.50 16.28
N GLU A 259 -8.83 1.37 16.79
CA GLU A 259 -8.71 0.99 18.22
C GLU A 259 -7.24 0.90 18.69
N ALA A 260 -6.36 0.33 17.86
CA ALA A 260 -4.93 0.27 18.18
C ALA A 260 -4.30 1.67 18.20
N ALA A 261 -4.67 2.54 17.26
CA ALA A 261 -4.22 3.93 17.21
C ALA A 261 -4.69 4.73 18.43
N GLU A 262 -5.95 4.58 18.85
CA GLU A 262 -6.48 5.22 20.07
C GLU A 262 -5.70 4.81 21.31
N ARG A 263 -5.39 3.51 21.45
CA ARG A 263 -4.62 3.02 22.60
C ARG A 263 -3.21 3.62 22.64
N MET A 264 -2.56 3.76 21.49
CA MET A 264 -1.24 4.38 21.40
C MET A 264 -1.32 5.89 21.67
N ALA A 265 -2.30 6.60 21.11
CA ALA A 265 -2.53 8.01 21.40
C ALA A 265 -2.82 8.25 22.90
N ALA A 266 -3.62 7.39 23.52
CA ALA A 266 -3.92 7.44 24.96
C ALA A 266 -2.69 7.18 25.84
N SER A 267 -1.69 6.43 25.35
CA SER A 267 -0.39 6.31 26.03
C SER A 267 0.52 7.54 25.87
N GLY A 268 0.07 8.57 25.15
CA GLY A 268 0.82 9.79 24.87
C GLY A 268 1.73 9.69 23.65
N ALA A 269 1.63 8.62 22.85
CA ALA A 269 2.38 8.52 21.61
C ALA A 269 1.76 9.42 20.53
N VAL A 270 2.61 10.00 19.69
CA VAL A 270 2.15 10.71 18.49
C VAL A 270 1.77 9.68 17.44
N ILE A 271 0.64 9.92 16.76
CA ILE A 271 0.12 9.01 15.74
C ILE A 271 -0.02 9.68 14.37
N GLY A 272 -0.30 8.90 13.32
CA GLY A 272 -0.58 9.41 11.97
C GLY A 272 -1.30 8.39 11.10
N PHE A 273 -1.78 8.83 9.93
CA PHE A 273 -2.59 7.99 9.06
C PHE A 273 -2.16 8.07 7.60
N HIS A 274 -2.06 6.92 6.95
CA HIS A 274 -1.72 6.80 5.54
C HIS A 274 -2.92 6.25 4.76
N PHE A 275 -3.45 7.04 3.85
CA PHE A 275 -4.34 6.56 2.79
C PHE A 275 -3.50 6.32 1.55
N HIS A 276 -2.70 5.26 1.60
CA HIS A 276 -1.82 4.86 0.52
C HIS A 276 -1.85 3.32 0.39
N PRO A 277 -2.59 2.78 -0.60
CA PRO A 277 -3.26 3.50 -1.69
C PRO A 277 -4.69 3.98 -1.36
N MET A 278 -5.07 5.14 -1.90
CA MET A 278 -6.47 5.47 -2.20
C MET A 278 -6.89 4.78 -3.50
N ILE A 279 -8.08 4.18 -3.51
CA ILE A 279 -8.61 3.37 -4.61
C ILE A 279 -9.90 4.00 -5.15
N HIS A 280 -10.01 4.14 -6.47
CA HIS A 280 -11.23 4.62 -7.12
C HIS A 280 -12.14 3.45 -7.46
N TYR A 281 -13.38 3.45 -6.94
CA TYR A 281 -14.38 2.40 -7.15
C TYR A 281 -15.79 2.98 -6.94
N ARG A 282 -16.87 2.28 -7.33
CA ARG A 282 -18.23 2.87 -7.40
C ARG A 282 -18.64 3.77 -6.22
N ASN A 283 -18.36 3.37 -4.98
CA ASN A 283 -18.79 4.06 -3.76
C ASN A 283 -17.62 4.75 -3.01
N TRP A 284 -16.49 4.99 -3.68
CA TRP A 284 -15.27 5.47 -3.01
C TRP A 284 -15.52 6.78 -2.24
N ARG A 285 -16.33 7.68 -2.79
CA ARG A 285 -16.54 9.01 -2.25
C ARG A 285 -17.21 8.97 -0.89
N GLU A 286 -18.33 8.27 -0.80
CA GLU A 286 -19.14 8.13 0.41
C GLU A 286 -18.39 7.31 1.46
N GLU A 287 -17.77 6.19 1.06
CA GLU A 287 -17.09 5.31 2.00
C GLU A 287 -15.81 5.94 2.57
N TYR A 288 -15.01 6.67 1.77
CA TYR A 288 -13.88 7.42 2.34
C TYR A 288 -14.34 8.56 3.25
N ALA A 289 -15.44 9.26 2.92
CA ALA A 289 -15.98 10.31 3.79
C ALA A 289 -16.33 9.77 5.20
N GLN A 290 -16.92 8.58 5.27
CA GLN A 290 -17.19 7.90 6.54
C GLN A 290 -15.91 7.57 7.32
N VAL A 291 -14.82 7.18 6.64
CA VAL A 291 -13.53 6.95 7.32
C VAL A 291 -12.97 8.26 7.88
N PHE A 292 -13.03 9.36 7.12
CA PHE A 292 -12.55 10.66 7.58
C PHE A 292 -13.39 11.22 8.73
N GLU A 293 -14.71 11.00 8.72
CA GLU A 293 -15.59 11.35 9.85
C GLU A 293 -15.23 10.56 11.12
N GLN A 294 -14.98 9.24 10.99
CA GLN A 294 -14.51 8.43 12.10
C GLN A 294 -13.16 8.91 12.65
N LEU A 295 -12.23 9.35 11.80
CA LEU A 295 -10.97 9.92 12.26
C LEU A 295 -11.19 11.20 13.07
N GLN A 296 -12.00 12.12 12.56
CA GLN A 296 -12.22 13.41 13.20
C GLN A 296 -13.03 13.32 14.51
N SER A 297 -13.89 12.32 14.63
CA SER A 297 -14.68 12.07 15.86
C SER A 297 -13.89 11.35 16.95
N ARG A 298 -12.87 10.55 16.59
CA ARG A 298 -12.13 9.70 17.53
C ARG A 298 -10.81 10.30 18.00
N PHE A 299 -10.18 11.17 17.21
CA PHE A 299 -8.85 11.68 17.49
C PHE A 299 -8.84 13.20 17.65
N ASP A 300 -8.11 13.66 18.67
CA ASP A 300 -7.70 15.05 18.76
C ASP A 300 -6.61 15.31 17.71
N PRO A 301 -6.76 16.28 16.80
CA PRO A 301 -5.75 16.57 15.78
C PRO A 301 -4.39 17.01 16.38
N ARG A 302 -4.33 17.39 17.65
CA ARG A 302 -3.07 17.65 18.38
C ARG A 302 -2.27 16.38 18.68
N GLN A 303 -2.88 15.21 18.60
CA GLN A 303 -2.20 13.91 18.75
C GLN A 303 -1.78 13.31 17.40
N VAL A 304 -2.27 13.87 16.29
CA VAL A 304 -2.03 13.38 14.93
C VAL A 304 -0.96 14.26 14.27
N ALA A 305 0.20 13.67 13.96
CA ALA A 305 1.25 14.38 13.25
C ALA A 305 0.90 14.59 11.78
N MET A 306 0.24 13.62 11.15
CA MET A 306 0.12 13.58 9.70
C MET A 306 -1.06 12.76 9.19
N VAL A 307 -1.54 13.17 8.01
CA VAL A 307 -2.39 12.37 7.13
C VAL A 307 -1.81 12.43 5.72
N SER A 308 -1.44 11.29 5.15
CA SER A 308 -0.92 11.24 3.77
C SER A 308 -1.93 10.63 2.81
N PHE A 309 -1.99 11.15 1.58
CA PHE A 309 -2.72 10.53 0.48
C PHE A 309 -1.75 10.05 -0.59
N GLY A 310 -2.04 8.92 -1.23
CA GLY A 310 -1.27 8.43 -2.38
C GLY A 310 -2.07 7.38 -3.12
N THR A 311 -1.87 7.25 -4.42
CA THR A 311 -2.54 6.23 -5.23
C THR A 311 -1.62 5.07 -5.58
N LEU A 312 -2.20 4.01 -6.15
CA LEU A 312 -1.43 2.90 -6.67
C LEU A 312 -0.47 3.35 -7.76
N THR A 313 0.75 2.86 -7.66
CA THR A 313 1.79 3.05 -8.65
C THR A 313 2.48 1.73 -8.91
N PHE A 314 2.40 1.25 -10.14
CA PHE A 314 2.94 -0.04 -10.55
C PHE A 314 4.08 0.11 -11.55
N ILE A 315 5.00 -0.85 -11.52
CA ILE A 315 5.92 -1.11 -12.64
C ILE A 315 5.47 -2.40 -13.33
N LYS A 316 5.81 -2.56 -14.61
CA LYS A 316 5.42 -3.75 -15.40
C LYS A 316 5.74 -5.10 -14.71
N PRO A 317 6.90 -5.28 -14.03
CA PRO A 317 7.15 -6.49 -13.24
C PRO A 317 6.11 -6.78 -12.15
N VAL A 318 5.61 -5.73 -11.47
CA VAL A 318 4.60 -5.88 -10.41
C VAL A 318 3.28 -6.35 -10.99
N ILE A 319 2.79 -5.74 -12.07
CA ILE A 319 1.54 -6.16 -12.75
C ILE A 319 1.63 -7.61 -13.20
N ARG A 320 2.75 -7.99 -13.83
CA ARG A 320 2.99 -9.38 -14.25
C ARG A 320 2.93 -10.34 -13.07
N ARG A 321 3.49 -9.95 -11.92
CA ARG A 321 3.52 -10.79 -10.73
C ARG A 321 2.14 -10.90 -10.08
N ILE A 322 1.36 -9.83 -10.01
CA ILE A 322 -0.05 -9.85 -9.55
C ILE A 322 -0.84 -10.87 -10.38
N ARG A 323 -0.73 -10.82 -11.71
CA ARG A 323 -1.36 -11.81 -12.61
C ARG A 323 -0.86 -13.24 -12.42
N GLN A 324 0.42 -13.43 -12.09
CA GLN A 324 0.96 -14.77 -11.78
C GLN A 324 0.44 -15.34 -10.46
N MET A 325 0.18 -14.48 -9.48
CA MET A 325 -0.40 -14.87 -8.20
C MET A 325 -1.86 -15.28 -8.37
N GLY A 326 -2.60 -14.60 -9.26
CA GLY A 326 -3.99 -14.97 -9.60
C GLY A 326 -4.96 -14.84 -8.43
N ILE A 327 -4.64 -13.98 -7.46
CA ILE A 327 -5.55 -13.65 -6.35
C ILE A 327 -6.74 -12.90 -6.93
N ALA A 328 -7.96 -13.27 -6.53
CA ALA A 328 -9.14 -12.53 -6.95
C ALA A 328 -9.06 -11.09 -6.43
N SER A 329 -9.18 -10.14 -7.34
CA SER A 329 -8.86 -8.73 -7.10
C SER A 329 -9.37 -7.92 -8.27
N GLN A 330 -9.94 -6.74 -8.01
CA GLN A 330 -10.35 -5.81 -9.06
C GLN A 330 -9.23 -4.82 -9.41
N ILE A 331 -8.07 -4.91 -8.75
CA ILE A 331 -7.09 -3.83 -8.77
C ILE A 331 -6.53 -3.51 -10.16
N LEU A 332 -6.36 -4.53 -11.01
CA LEU A 332 -5.83 -4.36 -12.36
C LEU A 332 -6.86 -3.85 -13.38
N LYS A 333 -8.15 -3.72 -12.98
CA LYS A 333 -9.16 -3.04 -13.81
C LYS A 333 -8.93 -1.55 -13.90
N MET A 334 -8.27 -0.96 -12.90
CA MET A 334 -8.07 0.48 -12.81
C MET A 334 -7.52 1.06 -14.12
N PRO A 335 -7.97 2.25 -14.54
CA PRO A 335 -7.33 2.95 -15.63
C PRO A 335 -5.90 3.31 -15.21
N MET A 336 -4.95 3.08 -16.11
CA MET A 336 -3.54 3.34 -15.87
C MET A 336 -2.96 4.18 -17.01
N GLU A 337 -2.28 5.26 -16.65
CA GLU A 337 -1.46 6.08 -17.54
C GLU A 337 0.00 6.11 -17.08
N ASP A 338 0.90 6.58 -17.96
CA ASP A 338 2.28 6.83 -17.54
C ASP A 338 2.31 7.96 -16.51
N ALA A 339 2.90 7.66 -15.36
CA ALA A 339 3.11 8.57 -14.25
C ALA A 339 4.59 8.50 -13.89
N GLU A 340 5.41 9.21 -14.67
CA GLU A 340 6.86 9.32 -14.48
C GLU A 340 7.60 8.00 -14.65
N GLY A 341 7.30 7.26 -15.72
CA GLY A 341 7.92 5.95 -16.01
C GLY A 341 7.36 4.79 -15.18
N LYS A 342 6.27 5.04 -14.46
CA LYS A 342 5.45 4.05 -13.75
C LYS A 342 4.01 4.13 -14.25
N LEU A 343 3.16 3.22 -13.83
CA LEU A 343 1.75 3.17 -14.20
C LEU A 343 0.88 3.51 -12.99
N SER A 344 -0.02 4.48 -13.13
CA SER A 344 -0.89 4.95 -12.05
C SER A 344 -2.20 5.51 -12.61
N TYR A 345 -3.13 5.93 -11.74
CA TYR A 345 -4.40 6.51 -12.19
C TYR A 345 -4.21 7.76 -13.05
N PRO A 346 -5.16 8.04 -13.97
CA PRO A 346 -5.30 9.35 -14.58
C PRO A 346 -5.27 10.50 -13.60
N THR A 347 -4.55 11.57 -13.94
CA THR A 347 -4.46 12.80 -13.13
C THR A 347 -5.83 13.34 -12.66
N PRO A 348 -6.90 13.37 -13.49
CA PRO A 348 -8.22 13.78 -13.04
C PRO A 348 -8.80 12.91 -11.91
N ILE A 349 -8.57 11.59 -11.94
CA ILE A 349 -9.02 10.67 -10.90
C ILE A 349 -8.24 10.92 -9.60
N LYS A 350 -6.91 11.10 -9.71
CA LYS A 350 -6.05 11.41 -8.56
C LYS A 350 -6.50 12.70 -7.87
N GLN A 351 -6.69 13.77 -8.65
CA GLN A 351 -7.17 15.04 -8.11
C GLN A 351 -8.54 14.89 -7.44
N ALA A 352 -9.49 14.16 -8.06
CA ALA A 352 -10.80 13.93 -7.46
C ALA A 352 -10.71 13.21 -6.11
N LEU A 353 -9.92 12.14 -6.01
CA LEU A 353 -9.68 11.40 -4.77
C LEU A 353 -9.09 12.30 -3.68
N PHE A 354 -8.00 13.01 -4.00
CA PHE A 354 -7.25 13.79 -3.03
C PHE A 354 -7.98 15.07 -2.59
N SER A 355 -8.62 15.79 -3.52
CA SER A 355 -9.42 16.97 -3.19
C SER A 355 -10.64 16.59 -2.34
N HIS A 356 -11.28 15.43 -2.61
CA HIS A 356 -12.34 14.92 -1.74
C HIS A 356 -11.83 14.59 -0.35
N ALA A 357 -10.68 13.89 -0.26
CA ALA A 357 -10.08 13.53 1.00
C ALA A 357 -9.72 14.76 1.84
N TYR A 358 -8.93 15.69 1.28
CA TYR A 358 -8.56 16.92 1.98
C TYR A 358 -9.79 17.80 2.29
N GLY A 359 -10.73 17.89 1.36
CA GLY A 359 -11.98 18.63 1.52
C GLY A 359 -12.82 18.17 2.72
N SER A 360 -12.80 16.87 3.02
CA SER A 360 -13.56 16.24 4.11
C SER A 360 -13.06 16.60 5.52
N PHE A 361 -11.83 17.11 5.65
CA PHE A 361 -11.29 17.51 6.95
C PHE A 361 -11.67 18.96 7.33
N SER A 362 -11.98 19.16 8.61
CA SER A 362 -12.27 20.45 9.22
C SER A 362 -11.07 21.39 9.18
N SER A 363 -11.32 22.70 9.34
CA SER A 363 -10.27 23.72 9.43
C SER A 363 -9.33 23.50 10.61
N ALA A 364 -9.83 22.93 11.73
CA ALA A 364 -9.01 22.56 12.87
C ALA A 364 -7.98 21.48 12.49
N TRP A 365 -8.42 20.40 11.83
CA TRP A 365 -7.51 19.36 11.34
C TRP A 365 -6.49 19.90 10.33
N LYS A 366 -6.95 20.71 9.36
CA LYS A 366 -6.09 21.32 8.34
C LYS A 366 -4.99 22.23 8.91
N ARG A 367 -5.23 22.83 10.08
CA ARG A 367 -4.24 23.67 10.79
C ARG A 367 -3.27 22.84 11.63
N GLU A 368 -3.79 21.82 12.31
CA GLU A 368 -3.03 21.06 13.30
C GLU A 368 -2.26 19.87 12.72
N VAL A 369 -2.72 19.28 11.61
CA VAL A 369 -2.19 18.03 11.05
C VAL A 369 -1.46 18.31 9.73
N PHE A 370 -0.32 17.67 9.54
CA PHE A 370 0.44 17.80 8.30
C PHE A 370 -0.12 16.91 7.18
N PHE A 371 -0.67 17.52 6.13
CA PHE A 371 -1.17 16.80 4.96
C PHE A 371 -0.14 16.78 3.84
N TYR A 372 0.00 15.63 3.15
CA TYR A 372 0.86 15.55 1.97
C TYR A 372 0.44 14.46 0.99
N LEU A 373 0.93 14.57 -0.25
CA LEU A 373 0.76 13.55 -1.28
C LEU A 373 2.03 12.69 -1.41
N CYS A 374 1.91 11.38 -1.22
CA CYS A 374 3.02 10.43 -1.26
C CYS A 374 3.12 9.78 -2.65
N MET A 375 4.31 9.83 -3.27
CA MET A 375 4.58 9.32 -4.62
C MET A 375 3.82 10.04 -5.75
N GLU A 376 3.28 11.22 -5.49
CA GLU A 376 2.48 11.95 -6.48
C GLU A 376 3.24 13.13 -7.09
N ASN A 377 2.88 13.44 -8.33
CA ASN A 377 3.44 14.57 -9.06
C ASN A 377 3.08 15.88 -8.34
N HIS A 378 4.02 16.82 -8.35
CA HIS A 378 3.88 18.11 -7.67
C HIS A 378 2.72 18.97 -8.25
N ASN A 379 2.31 18.73 -9.50
CA ASN A 379 1.16 19.39 -10.14
C ASN A 379 -0.19 19.19 -9.41
N LEU A 380 -0.31 18.14 -8.57
CA LEU A 380 -1.52 17.88 -7.78
C LEU A 380 -1.57 18.70 -6.48
N TRP A 381 -0.48 19.31 -6.05
CA TRP A 381 -0.40 19.96 -4.75
C TRP A 381 -1.25 21.24 -4.68
N ARG A 382 -1.09 22.16 -5.63
CA ARG A 382 -1.91 23.39 -5.65
C ARG A 382 -3.41 23.09 -5.82
N PRO A 383 -3.84 22.22 -6.75
CA PRO A 383 -5.26 21.88 -6.88
C PRO A 383 -5.88 21.21 -5.65
N VAL A 384 -5.09 20.42 -4.89
CA VAL A 384 -5.59 19.69 -3.73
C VAL A 384 -5.52 20.54 -2.46
N PHE A 385 -4.36 21.14 -2.16
CA PHE A 385 -4.09 21.83 -0.90
C PHE A 385 -4.13 23.36 -0.99
N GLY A 386 -4.12 23.93 -2.19
CA GLY A 386 -3.94 25.37 -2.40
C GLY A 386 -2.49 25.86 -2.22
N LEU A 387 -1.54 24.95 -2.00
CA LEU A 387 -0.12 25.25 -1.81
C LEU A 387 0.76 24.18 -2.45
N GLU A 388 2.03 24.50 -2.65
CA GLU A 388 3.07 23.58 -3.09
C GLU A 388 4.41 24.03 -2.50
N TYR A 389 5.30 23.09 -2.18
CA TYR A 389 6.68 23.38 -1.79
C TYR A 389 7.57 23.53 -3.01
N GLU A 390 8.60 24.38 -2.94
CA GLU A 390 9.51 24.64 -4.07
C GLU A 390 10.39 23.43 -4.44
N SER A 391 10.88 22.69 -3.44
CA SER A 391 11.81 21.57 -3.58
C SER A 391 11.41 20.38 -2.69
N ASN A 392 12.02 19.21 -2.93
CA ASN A 392 11.82 18.06 -2.05
C ASN A 392 12.42 18.34 -0.67
N GLU A 393 13.51 19.09 -0.63
CA GLU A 393 14.21 19.52 0.58
C GLU A 393 13.33 20.47 1.40
N ALA A 394 12.65 21.43 0.76
CA ALA A 394 11.73 22.34 1.44
C ALA A 394 10.54 21.58 2.04
N PHE A 395 9.99 20.62 1.29
CA PHE A 395 8.92 19.75 1.77
C PHE A 395 9.37 18.87 2.95
N GLU A 396 10.50 18.18 2.82
CA GLU A 396 11.10 17.35 3.86
C GLU A 396 11.37 18.16 5.14
N GLN A 397 11.94 19.36 5.01
CA GLN A 397 12.20 20.24 6.15
C GLN A 397 10.91 20.68 6.84
N ALA A 398 9.88 21.06 6.08
CA ALA A 398 8.58 21.44 6.64
C ALA A 398 7.92 20.27 7.39
N MET A 399 7.96 19.07 6.81
CA MET A 399 7.45 17.84 7.43
C MET A 399 8.17 17.55 8.74
N LYS A 400 9.51 17.49 8.71
CA LYS A 400 10.34 17.20 9.89
C LYS A 400 10.11 18.22 11.00
N ARG A 401 10.07 19.51 10.69
CA ARG A 401 9.77 20.58 11.66
C ARG A 401 8.39 20.38 12.29
N HIS A 402 7.37 20.09 11.49
CA HIS A 402 6.02 19.85 12.00
C HIS A 402 5.99 18.65 12.96
N TYR A 403 6.61 17.52 12.57
CA TYR A 403 6.61 16.30 13.38
C TYR A 403 7.36 16.50 14.69
N THR A 404 8.54 17.16 14.66
CA THR A 404 9.29 17.50 15.88
C THR A 404 8.47 18.38 16.81
N ASN A 405 7.82 19.43 16.29
CA ASN A 405 6.95 20.29 17.10
C ASN A 405 5.81 19.49 17.76
N LYS A 406 5.19 18.56 17.02
CA LYS A 406 4.13 17.69 17.53
C LYS A 406 4.64 16.77 18.65
N ILE A 407 5.80 16.16 18.46
CA ILE A 407 6.49 15.33 19.45
C ILE A 407 6.79 16.12 20.72
N GLU A 408 7.30 17.34 20.59
CA GLU A 408 7.58 18.21 21.74
C GLU A 408 6.31 18.61 22.49
N GLN A 409 5.23 18.92 21.77
CA GLN A 409 3.93 19.24 22.37
C GLN A 409 3.38 18.06 23.17
N ALA A 410 3.41 16.85 22.60
CA ALA A 410 2.99 15.63 23.29
C ALA A 410 3.82 15.39 24.57
N ARG A 411 5.14 15.60 24.49
CA ARG A 411 6.05 15.50 25.65
C ARG A 411 5.69 16.50 26.76
N ARG A 412 5.39 17.76 26.42
CA ARG A 412 5.01 18.80 27.39
C ARG A 412 3.64 18.51 28.04
N GLY A 413 2.67 18.05 27.26
CA GLY A 413 1.34 17.68 27.75
C GLY A 413 1.36 16.47 28.70
N ALA A 414 2.22 15.48 28.44
CA ALA A 414 2.40 14.34 29.35
C ALA A 414 3.05 14.75 30.69
N GLY A 415 3.86 15.82 30.69
CA GLY A 415 4.50 16.35 31.90
C GLY A 415 3.53 17.05 32.85
N THR A 416 2.55 17.80 32.34
CA THR A 416 1.56 18.52 33.17
C THR A 416 0.49 17.60 33.77
N ASP A 417 0.14 16.51 33.09
CA ASP A 417 -0.87 15.55 33.57
C ASP A 417 -0.32 14.62 34.67
N ARG A 418 1.00 14.33 34.68
CA ARG A 418 1.66 13.60 35.76
C ARG A 418 1.71 14.40 37.07
N THR A 419 1.91 15.71 37.01
CA THR A 419 1.92 16.58 38.21
C THR A 419 0.53 16.70 38.84
N LYS A 420 -0.53 16.62 38.03
CA LYS A 420 -1.93 16.64 38.50
C LYS A 420 -2.41 15.31 39.08
N ARG A 421 -1.82 14.18 38.67
CA ARG A 421 -2.14 12.84 39.23
C ARG A 421 -1.30 12.48 40.47
N ALA A 422 -0.28 13.26 40.78
CA ALA A 422 0.57 13.11 41.97
C ALA A 422 0.18 14.05 43.12
N GLN A 423 -0.87 14.86 42.93
CA GLN A 423 -1.62 15.59 43.96
C GLN A 423 -2.96 14.89 44.16
#